data_AF-A0A229R862-F1
#
_entry.id   AF-A0A229R862-F1
#
_cell.length_a   1.000
_cell.length_b   1.000
_cell.length_c   1.000
_cell.angle_alpha   90.00
_cell.angle_beta   90.00
_cell.angle_gamma   90.00
#
_symmetry.space_group_name_H-M   'P 1'
#
loop_
_entity.id
_entity.type
_entity.pdbx_description
1 polymer ?
#
loop_
_entity_poly.entity_id
_entity_poly.type
_entity_poly.pdbx_seq_one_letter_code
_entity_poly.pdbx_strand_id
1 'polypeptide(L)'
;MIARVSELSTLGRRTMIDDEVQALRPLFARYDDAEDAVIALHAVFLRKAAMISCPDDFAVPAAVLFGLGRALRPGCRIVPDDVVLNVLAHTIRAALAAADDRDTVDTRRHLELARSWMAHAHLG
;
A
#
# COMPACT_ATOMS: atom_id res chain seq x y z
N MET A 1 9.37 6.74 -14.20
CA MET A 1 9.52 7.94 -13.34
C MET A 1 9.19 7.53 -11.90
N ILE A 2 10.03 7.83 -10.90
CA ILE A 2 9.82 7.35 -9.52
C ILE A 2 9.11 8.43 -8.69
N ALA A 3 8.05 8.05 -7.97
CA ALA A 3 7.37 8.92 -7.02
C ALA A 3 8.33 9.42 -5.91
N ARG A 4 8.13 10.64 -5.42
CA ARG A 4 8.93 11.23 -4.34
C ARG A 4 8.19 11.08 -3.02
N VAL A 5 8.96 11.00 -1.92
CA VAL A 5 8.40 10.92 -0.57
C VAL A 5 7.47 12.11 -0.25
N SER A 6 7.77 13.30 -0.77
CA SER A 6 6.92 14.50 -0.63
C SER A 6 5.53 14.31 -1.22
N GLU A 7 5.37 13.46 -2.23
CA GLU A 7 4.09 13.17 -2.87
C GLU A 7 3.25 12.19 -2.04
N LEU A 8 3.87 11.45 -1.11
CA LEU A 8 3.18 10.61 -0.12
C LEU A 8 2.90 11.35 1.19
N SER A 9 3.20 12.64 1.28
CA SER A 9 3.13 13.41 2.55
C SER A 9 1.71 13.50 3.12
N THR A 10 0.69 13.43 2.26
CA THR A 10 -0.72 13.42 2.63
C THR A 10 -1.24 12.02 2.98
N LEU A 11 -0.55 10.95 2.58
CA LEU A 11 -0.97 9.58 2.83
C LEU A 11 -0.82 9.22 4.32
N GLY A 12 -1.85 8.56 4.85
CA GLY A 12 -2.01 8.20 6.26
C GLY A 12 -2.53 9.33 7.14
N ARG A 13 -2.71 10.53 6.60
CA ARG A 13 -3.27 11.69 7.32
C ARG A 13 -4.75 11.92 7.03
N ARG A 14 -5.32 11.23 6.05
CA ARG A 14 -6.72 11.44 5.65
C ARG A 14 -7.67 10.65 6.55
N THR A 15 -8.90 11.08 6.72
CA THR A 15 -9.83 10.38 7.62
C THR A 15 -10.40 9.10 6.98
N MET A 16 -10.65 9.11 5.67
CA MET A 16 -11.25 7.98 4.97
C MET A 16 -10.25 7.26 4.07
N ILE A 17 -10.46 5.95 3.86
CA ILE A 17 -9.62 5.15 2.97
C ILE A 17 -9.81 5.53 1.50
N ASP A 18 -11.03 5.91 1.11
CA ASP A 18 -11.34 6.33 -0.26
C ASP A 18 -10.50 7.54 -0.67
N ASP A 19 -10.26 8.47 0.26
CA ASP A 19 -9.41 9.62 -0.03
C ASP A 19 -7.93 9.21 -0.26
N GLU A 20 -7.47 8.16 0.42
CA GLU A 20 -6.13 7.60 0.20
C GLU A 20 -6.05 6.91 -1.16
N VAL A 21 -7.08 6.16 -1.55
CA VAL A 21 -7.20 5.57 -2.89
C VAL A 21 -7.17 6.66 -3.96
N GLN A 22 -7.95 7.74 -3.80
CA GLN A 22 -7.96 8.86 -4.73
C GLN A 22 -6.62 9.57 -4.83
N ALA A 23 -5.87 9.67 -3.74
CA ALA A 23 -4.52 10.23 -3.75
C ALA A 23 -3.47 9.32 -4.40
N LEU A 24 -3.66 8.01 -4.30
CA LEU A 24 -2.79 7.01 -4.92
C LEU A 24 -3.03 6.88 -6.42
N ARG A 25 -4.28 7.05 -6.90
CA ARG A 25 -4.64 6.96 -8.34
C ARG A 25 -3.70 7.74 -9.27
N PRO A 26 -3.47 9.05 -9.09
CA PRO A 26 -2.59 9.80 -9.99
C PRO A 26 -1.11 9.40 -9.86
N LEU A 27 -0.69 8.82 -8.73
CA LEU A 27 0.66 8.30 -8.57
C LEU A 27 0.82 6.96 -9.28
N PHE A 28 -0.18 6.09 -9.15
CA PHE A 28 -0.24 4.78 -9.77
C PHE A 28 -0.28 4.89 -11.30
N ALA A 29 -1.08 5.80 -11.84
CA ALA A 29 -1.20 6.03 -13.29
C ALA A 29 0.06 6.59 -13.99
N ARG A 30 1.13 6.90 -13.24
CA ARG A 30 2.43 7.36 -13.80
C ARG A 30 3.32 6.22 -14.27
N TYR A 31 2.92 4.99 -14.01
CA TYR A 31 3.64 3.78 -14.38
C TYR A 31 2.86 3.06 -15.46
N ASP A 32 3.58 2.49 -16.41
CA ASP A 32 2.99 1.75 -17.54
C ASP A 32 2.50 0.36 -17.12
N ASP A 33 2.99 -0.15 -15.99
CA ASP A 33 2.66 -1.45 -15.42
C ASP A 33 2.36 -1.36 -13.92
N ALA A 34 1.41 -2.18 -13.46
CA ALA A 34 0.94 -2.19 -12.07
C ALA A 34 1.99 -2.75 -11.09
N GLU A 35 2.78 -3.75 -11.49
CA GLU A 35 3.90 -4.27 -10.70
C GLU A 35 4.93 -3.16 -10.46
N ASP A 36 5.33 -2.45 -11.52
CA ASP A 36 6.27 -1.33 -11.44
C ASP A 36 5.75 -0.23 -10.51
N ALA A 37 4.46 0.10 -10.61
CA ALA A 37 3.80 1.06 -9.73
C ALA A 37 3.89 0.63 -8.26
N VAL A 38 3.56 -0.64 -7.97
CA VAL A 38 3.59 -1.18 -6.60
C VAL A 38 5.01 -1.22 -6.05
N ILE A 39 6.00 -1.66 -6.83
CA ILE A 39 7.41 -1.70 -6.42
C ILE A 39 7.90 -0.29 -6.08
N ALA A 40 7.65 0.68 -6.96
CA ALA A 40 8.11 2.04 -6.75
C ALA A 40 7.41 2.70 -5.56
N LEU A 41 6.08 2.56 -5.43
CA LEU A 41 5.35 3.09 -4.29
C LEU A 41 5.76 2.42 -2.97
N HIS A 42 6.01 1.11 -2.99
CA HIS A 42 6.52 0.37 -1.84
C HIS A 42 7.89 0.89 -1.40
N ALA A 43 8.83 1.12 -2.32
CA ALA A 43 10.16 1.66 -1.99
C ALA A 43 10.08 3.07 -1.37
N VAL A 44 9.23 3.94 -1.92
CA VAL A 44 9.03 5.30 -1.38
C VAL A 44 8.34 5.23 -0.02
N PHE A 45 7.42 4.28 0.16
CA PHE A 45 6.75 4.04 1.42
C PHE A 45 7.72 3.54 2.51
N LEU A 46 8.55 2.53 2.21
CA LEU A 46 9.61 2.05 3.12
C LEU A 46 10.58 3.16 3.49
N ARG A 47 10.92 4.03 2.53
CA ARG A 47 11.75 5.21 2.83
C ARG A 47 11.06 6.18 3.76
N LYS A 48 9.75 6.43 3.59
CA LYS A 48 8.96 7.26 4.51
C LYS A 48 8.96 6.62 5.89
N ALA A 49 8.62 5.34 5.99
CA ALA A 49 8.60 4.52 7.20
C ALA A 49 9.90 4.57 7.99
N ALA A 50 11.03 4.35 7.33
CA ALA A 50 12.35 4.36 7.95
C ALA A 50 12.73 5.73 8.55
N MET A 51 12.06 6.82 8.15
CA MET A 51 12.24 8.13 8.78
C MET A 51 11.35 8.37 10.00
N ILE A 52 10.28 7.58 10.19
CA ILE A 52 9.29 7.80 11.25
C ILE A 52 9.33 6.73 12.36
N SER A 53 9.84 5.51 12.11
CA SER A 53 9.59 4.37 13.01
C SER A 53 10.69 3.32 13.11
N CYS A 54 10.49 2.39 14.05
CA CYS A 54 11.24 1.15 14.21
C CYS A 54 10.94 0.16 13.05
N PRO A 55 11.93 -0.57 12.51
CA PRO A 55 11.75 -1.46 11.36
C PRO A 55 10.74 -2.60 11.55
N ASP A 56 10.53 -3.06 12.79
CA ASP A 56 9.73 -4.25 13.10
C ASP A 56 8.23 -4.06 12.81
N ASP A 57 7.72 -2.84 13.01
CA ASP A 57 6.31 -2.48 12.78
C ASP A 57 5.91 -2.48 11.30
N PHE A 58 6.92 -2.47 10.42
CA PHE A 58 6.74 -2.44 8.96
C PHE A 58 6.89 -3.80 8.29
N ALA A 59 7.30 -4.84 9.03
CA ALA A 59 7.56 -6.16 8.47
C ALA A 59 6.31 -6.77 7.80
N VAL A 60 5.14 -6.69 8.47
CA VAL A 60 3.89 -7.26 7.93
C VAL A 60 3.35 -6.44 6.75
N PRO A 61 3.25 -5.10 6.82
CA PRO A 61 2.90 -4.29 5.67
C PRO A 61 3.83 -4.51 4.46
N ALA A 62 5.14 -4.57 4.68
CA ALA A 62 6.10 -4.81 3.61
C ALA A 62 5.89 -6.19 2.95
N ALA A 63 5.58 -7.22 3.74
CA ALA A 63 5.26 -8.54 3.22
C ALA A 63 3.98 -8.56 2.37
N VAL A 64 2.95 -7.80 2.74
CA VAL A 64 1.71 -7.65 1.94
C VAL A 64 2.02 -6.98 0.60
N LEU A 65 2.78 -5.88 0.60
CA LEU A 65 3.16 -5.19 -0.64
C LEU A 65 4.04 -6.04 -1.55
N PHE A 66 4.96 -6.81 -0.96
CA PHE A 66 5.78 -7.78 -1.70
C PHE A 66 4.91 -8.87 -2.33
N GLY A 67 3.94 -9.41 -1.59
CA GLY A 67 2.98 -10.39 -2.12
C GLY A 67 2.14 -9.83 -3.26
N LEU A 68 1.68 -8.58 -3.14
CA LEU A 68 0.95 -7.88 -4.19
C LEU A 68 1.78 -7.71 -5.46
N GLY A 69 3.03 -7.23 -5.34
CA GLY A 69 3.93 -7.10 -6.49
C GLY A 69 4.14 -8.43 -7.20
N ARG A 70 4.34 -9.51 -6.44
CA ARG A 70 4.44 -10.86 -7.02
C ARG A 70 3.18 -11.32 -7.77
N ALA A 71 2.00 -10.95 -7.29
CA ALA A 71 0.73 -11.32 -7.94
C ALA A 71 0.51 -10.55 -9.25
N LEU A 72 1.08 -9.34 -9.36
CA LEU A 72 0.99 -8.48 -10.54
C LEU A 72 1.99 -8.83 -11.65
N ARG A 73 2.94 -9.72 -11.37
CA ARG A 73 3.95 -10.13 -12.35
C ARG A 73 3.31 -10.59 -13.66
N PRO A 74 3.87 -10.20 -14.82
CA PRO A 74 3.40 -10.67 -16.11
C PRO A 74 3.30 -12.20 -16.14
N GLY A 75 2.14 -12.71 -16.55
CA GLY A 75 1.86 -14.14 -16.62
C GLY A 75 1.38 -14.80 -15.31
N CYS A 76 1.30 -14.07 -14.19
CA CYS A 76 0.65 -14.56 -12.97
C CYS A 76 -0.86 -14.35 -13.01
N ARG A 77 -1.32 -13.09 -13.07
CA ARG A 77 -2.75 -12.76 -13.05
C ARG A 77 -3.01 -11.30 -13.46
N ILE A 78 -4.17 -11.04 -14.07
CA ILE A 78 -4.71 -9.68 -14.20
C ILE A 78 -5.46 -9.32 -12.91
N VAL A 79 -4.97 -8.32 -12.19
CA VAL A 79 -5.60 -7.77 -10.99
C VAL A 79 -6.13 -6.37 -11.32
N PRO A 80 -7.41 -6.05 -11.06
CA PRO A 80 -7.94 -4.71 -11.33
C PRO A 80 -7.21 -3.64 -10.52
N ASP A 81 -6.92 -2.49 -11.15
CA ASP A 81 -6.26 -1.36 -10.49
C ASP A 81 -6.95 -0.93 -9.20
N ASP A 82 -8.29 -0.95 -9.17
CA ASP A 82 -9.06 -0.61 -7.98
C ASP A 82 -8.74 -1.54 -6.79
N VAL A 83 -8.48 -2.83 -7.06
CA VAL A 83 -8.03 -3.76 -6.01
C VAL A 83 -6.62 -3.42 -5.57
N VAL A 84 -5.71 -3.17 -6.52
CA VAL A 84 -4.31 -2.81 -6.21
C VAL A 84 -4.24 -1.55 -5.35
N LEU A 85 -5.00 -0.52 -5.72
CA LEU A 85 -5.07 0.76 -5.00
C LEU A 85 -5.64 0.60 -3.58
N ASN A 86 -6.67 -0.24 -3.40
CA ASN A 86 -7.22 -0.51 -2.07
C ASN A 86 -6.24 -1.29 -1.19
N VAL A 87 -5.54 -2.29 -1.74
CA VAL A 87 -4.48 -3.01 -1.01
C VAL A 87 -3.37 -2.05 -0.60
N LEU A 88 -2.91 -1.18 -1.51
CA LEU A 88 -1.90 -0.16 -1.22
C LEU A 88 -2.38 0.79 -0.11
N ALA A 89 -3.58 1.36 -0.23
CA ALA A 89 -4.12 2.32 0.73
C ALA A 89 -4.21 1.73 2.14
N HIS A 90 -4.78 0.53 2.28
CA HIS A 90 -4.91 -0.15 3.56
C HIS A 90 -3.55 -0.55 4.14
N THR A 91 -2.63 -1.02 3.32
CA THR A 91 -1.30 -1.42 3.80
C THR A 91 -0.48 -0.23 4.28
N ILE A 92 -0.55 0.90 3.56
CA ILE A 92 0.07 2.17 3.94
C ILE A 92 -0.52 2.69 5.26
N ARG A 93 -1.85 2.59 5.42
CA ARG A 93 -2.53 3.01 6.64
C ARG A 93 -2.11 2.17 7.84
N ALA A 94 -2.10 0.83 7.70
CA ALA A 94 -1.68 -0.06 8.77
C ALA A 94 -0.27 0.27 9.25
N ALA A 95 0.63 0.48 8.31
CA ALA A 95 2.02 0.76 8.58
C ALA A 95 2.25 2.15 9.24
N LEU A 96 1.46 3.16 8.88
CA LEU A 96 1.51 4.48 9.54
C LEU A 96 0.76 4.51 10.88
N ALA A 97 -0.24 3.65 11.09
CA ALA A 97 -0.88 3.48 12.40
C ALA A 97 0.07 2.82 13.41
N ALA A 98 0.85 1.83 12.96
CA ALA A 98 1.88 1.18 13.78
C ALA A 98 3.01 2.15 14.17
N ALA A 99 3.35 3.08 13.27
CA ALA A 99 4.34 4.12 13.51
C ALA A 99 4.01 5.10 14.64
N ASP A 100 2.72 5.39 14.82
CA ASP A 100 2.24 6.42 15.73
C ASP A 100 1.92 5.87 17.13
N ASP A 101 2.19 4.58 17.38
CA ASP A 101 1.95 3.84 18.65
C ASP A 101 0.52 4.01 19.21
N ARG A 102 -0.41 4.45 18.34
CA ARG A 102 -1.71 4.99 18.75
C ARG A 102 -2.87 4.01 18.60
N ASP A 103 -2.74 2.96 17.78
CA ASP A 103 -3.78 1.94 17.73
C ASP A 103 -3.36 0.64 17.00
N THR A 104 -2.99 -0.38 17.77
CA THR A 104 -2.71 -1.72 17.24
C THR A 104 -3.94 -2.38 16.62
N VAL A 105 -5.15 -1.97 17.02
CA VAL A 105 -6.42 -2.46 16.46
C VAL A 105 -6.61 -1.95 15.04
N ASP A 106 -6.28 -0.68 14.78
CA ASP A 106 -6.41 -0.07 13.45
C ASP A 106 -5.39 -0.67 12.46
N THR A 107 -4.18 -0.94 12.93
CA THR A 107 -3.14 -1.66 12.17
C THR A 107 -3.64 -3.03 11.70
N ARG A 108 -4.17 -3.84 12.62
CA ARG A 108 -4.64 -5.19 12.31
C ARG A 108 -5.82 -5.18 11.34
N ARG A 109 -6.80 -4.30 11.59
CA ARG A 109 -8.00 -4.15 10.74
C ARG A 109 -7.63 -3.80 9.30
N HIS A 110 -6.69 -2.87 9.12
CA HIS A 110 -6.25 -2.47 7.79
C HIS A 110 -5.48 -3.58 7.06
N LEU A 111 -4.66 -4.37 7.76
CA LEU A 111 -4.02 -5.55 7.15
C LEU A 111 -5.02 -6.63 6.75
N GLU A 112 -6.07 -6.87 7.56
CA GLU A 112 -7.16 -7.80 7.22
C GLU A 112 -7.93 -7.33 5.97
N LEU A 113 -8.24 -6.04 5.88
CA LEU A 113 -8.89 -5.46 4.70
C LEU A 113 -8.02 -5.55 3.45
N ALA A 114 -6.72 -5.25 3.56
CA ALA A 114 -5.78 -5.43 2.46
C ALA A 114 -5.75 -6.89 1.95
N ARG A 115 -5.73 -7.87 2.87
CA ARG A 115 -5.81 -9.30 2.52
C ARG A 115 -7.16 -9.67 1.89
N SER A 116 -8.25 -9.10 2.38
CA SER A 116 -9.59 -9.33 1.83
C SER A 116 -9.70 -8.84 0.38
N TRP A 117 -9.13 -7.67 0.08
CA TRP A 117 -9.04 -7.15 -1.28
C TRP A 117 -8.19 -8.05 -2.19
N MET A 118 -7.03 -8.51 -1.71
CA MET A 118 -6.23 -9.49 -2.45
C MET A 118 -7.00 -10.79 -2.74
N ALA A 119 -7.78 -11.28 -1.77
CA ALA A 119 -8.62 -12.47 -1.93
C ALA A 119 -9.83 -12.23 -2.86
N HIS A 120 -10.37 -11.02 -2.90
CA HIS A 120 -11.41 -10.65 -3.87
C HIS A 120 -10.87 -10.74 -5.29
N ALA A 121 -9.65 -10.24 -5.51
CA ALA A 121 -8.87 -10.51 -6.70
C ALA A 121 -8.31 -11.95 -6.75
N HIS A 122 -8.85 -12.92 -6.02
CA HIS A 122 -8.65 -14.35 -6.29
C HIS A 122 -9.94 -15.03 -6.78
N LEU A 123 -11.10 -14.48 -6.44
CA LEU A 123 -12.43 -15.05 -6.68
C LEU A 123 -13.16 -14.48 -7.90
N GLY A 124 -12.71 -13.35 -8.42
CA GLY A 124 -13.21 -12.75 -9.67
C GLY A 124 -12.54 -13.28 -10.93
#